data_AF-A0A8S0PX71-F1
#
_entry.id   AF-A0A8S0PX71-F1
#
_cell.length_a   1.000
_cell.length_b   1.000
_cell.length_c   1.000
_cell.angle_alpha   90.00
_cell.angle_beta   90.00
_cell.angle_gamma   90.00
#
_symmetry.space_group_name_H-M   'P 1'
#
loop_
_entity.id
_entity.type
_entity.pdbx_description
1 polymer ?
#
loop_
_entity_poly.entity_id
_entity_poly.type
_entity_poly.pdbx_seq_one_letter_code
_entity_poly.pdbx_strand_id
1 'polypeptide(L)'
;MGVKNIFALVTASLLFTVGLACSNGLCKIGDECSTNGDCEAWLYCFSCTSSFSGSRCKKWGHNNSLPFNKYAFFTNHNAFAIDNGVPRLTFTNQEDNITQLLNNGVHGLILDTYDFKGDVWLCHSSGGECHDHTTFEPAIDTLREIEAFLFANPSEIVTLILEDYVKAPNGLTKVFTDSGLMKYWFPLSKMPKNGQDWPLVKDMVANNQRLLVFTSIQSKEASEGIAYQWNYMVKNQYGPS
;
A
#
# COMPACT_ATOMS: atom_id res chain seq x y z
N MET A 1 60.54 -66.77 -4.99
CA MET A 1 60.18 -65.54 -5.72
C MET A 1 58.85 -65.06 -5.18
N GLY A 2 58.88 -64.00 -4.36
CA GLY A 2 57.68 -63.45 -3.71
C GLY A 2 57.08 -62.33 -4.55
N VAL A 3 55.76 -62.37 -4.73
CA VAL A 3 54.99 -61.24 -5.26
C VAL A 3 54.05 -60.79 -4.14
N LYS A 4 54.36 -59.64 -3.54
CA LYS A 4 53.47 -58.96 -2.58
C LYS A 4 52.45 -58.17 -3.39
N ASN A 5 51.19 -58.59 -3.38
CA ASN A 5 50.09 -57.76 -3.85
C ASN A 5 49.77 -56.71 -2.80
N ILE A 6 50.10 -55.45 -3.09
CA ILE A 6 49.75 -54.28 -2.29
C ILE A 6 48.38 -53.80 -2.78
N PHE A 7 47.33 -54.02 -1.98
CA PHE A 7 46.05 -53.35 -2.17
C PHE A 7 46.15 -51.93 -1.60
N ALA A 8 46.16 -50.92 -2.47
CA ALA A 8 46.04 -49.52 -2.08
C ALA A 8 44.54 -49.18 -1.91
N LEU A 9 44.10 -48.95 -0.67
CA LEU A 9 42.80 -48.37 -0.35
C LEU A 9 42.86 -46.85 -0.57
N VAL A 10 42.19 -46.37 -1.62
CA VAL A 10 41.97 -44.94 -1.83
C VAL A 10 40.71 -44.54 -1.05
N THR A 11 40.89 -43.94 0.12
CA THR A 11 39.79 -43.30 0.86
C THR A 11 39.51 -41.92 0.27
N ALA A 12 38.42 -41.80 -0.48
CA ALA A 12 37.91 -40.50 -0.92
C ALA A 12 37.18 -39.82 0.26
N SER A 13 37.83 -38.84 0.88
CA SER A 13 37.21 -38.01 1.93
C SER A 13 36.21 -37.05 1.28
N LEU A 14 34.92 -37.38 1.35
CA LEU A 14 33.83 -36.43 1.11
C LEU A 14 33.82 -35.39 2.24
N LEU A 15 34.42 -34.23 2.00
CA LEU A 15 34.25 -33.05 2.85
C LEU A 15 32.83 -32.52 2.63
N PHE A 16 31.88 -33.00 3.44
CA PHE A 16 30.62 -32.30 3.63
C PHE A 16 30.93 -31.02 4.40
N THR A 17 30.94 -29.88 3.71
CA THR A 17 30.82 -28.58 4.36
C THR A 17 29.40 -28.51 4.93
N VAL A 18 29.21 -29.03 6.14
CA VAL A 18 28.01 -28.75 6.91
C VAL A 18 28.10 -27.26 7.26
N GLY A 19 27.43 -26.42 6.47
CA GLY A 19 27.21 -25.04 6.87
C GLY A 19 26.54 -25.08 8.24
N LEU A 20 27.15 -24.42 9.23
CA LEU A 20 26.53 -24.25 10.54
C LEU A 20 25.17 -23.58 10.32
N ALA A 21 24.09 -24.35 10.50
CA ALA A 21 22.75 -23.79 10.56
C ALA A 21 22.74 -22.80 11.72
N CYS A 22 22.48 -21.54 11.41
CA CYS A 22 22.29 -20.50 12.40
C CYS A 22 21.09 -20.87 13.31
N SER A 23 21.10 -20.38 14.54
CA SER A 23 20.00 -20.57 15.51
C SER A 23 20.13 -19.53 16.62
N ASN A 24 19.12 -19.43 17.50
CA ASN A 24 19.13 -18.56 18.68
C ASN A 24 19.34 -17.06 18.36
N GLY A 25 18.63 -16.55 17.36
CA GLY A 25 18.65 -15.14 17.00
C GLY A 25 19.85 -14.70 16.16
N LEU A 26 20.57 -15.66 15.55
CA LEU A 26 21.76 -15.40 14.74
C LEU A 26 21.53 -15.59 13.25
N CYS A 27 20.36 -16.09 12.83
CA CYS A 27 20.04 -16.26 11.42
C CYS A 27 19.72 -14.92 10.75
N LYS A 28 20.42 -14.65 9.65
CA LYS A 28 20.27 -13.43 8.84
C LYS A 28 19.17 -13.61 7.80
N ILE A 29 18.82 -12.52 7.13
CA ILE A 29 17.81 -12.56 6.05
C ILE A 29 18.19 -13.58 4.96
N GLY A 30 17.25 -14.47 4.64
CA GLY A 30 17.45 -15.53 3.64
C GLY A 30 18.05 -16.84 4.19
N ASP A 31 18.60 -16.83 5.40
CA ASP A 31 19.07 -18.05 6.07
C ASP A 31 17.89 -18.96 6.40
N GLU A 32 18.14 -20.26 6.44
CA GLU A 32 17.13 -21.25 6.83
C GLU A 32 16.82 -21.14 8.32
N CYS A 33 15.56 -21.36 8.67
CA CYS A 33 15.09 -21.29 10.04
C CYS A 33 14.01 -22.35 10.28
N SER A 34 13.82 -22.72 11.55
CA SER A 34 12.72 -23.58 11.97
C SER A 34 11.67 -22.80 12.75
N THR A 35 12.09 -21.80 13.51
CA THR A 35 11.23 -20.97 14.36
C THR A 35 11.62 -19.50 14.28
N ASN A 36 10.73 -18.60 14.69
CA ASN A 36 11.03 -17.16 14.76
C ASN A 36 12.24 -16.85 15.67
N GLY A 37 12.49 -17.68 16.69
CA GLY A 37 13.61 -17.52 17.61
C GLY A 37 14.98 -17.81 17.00
N ASP A 38 15.03 -18.39 15.79
CA ASP A 38 16.30 -18.60 15.07
C ASP A 38 16.80 -17.31 14.42
N CYS A 39 15.90 -16.41 14.05
CA CYS A 39 16.18 -15.21 13.27
C CYS A 39 16.62 -14.01 14.11
N GLU A 40 17.52 -13.19 13.57
CA GLU A 40 17.92 -11.91 14.18
C GLU A 40 16.69 -11.04 14.53
N ALA A 41 16.87 -10.12 15.48
CA ALA A 41 15.84 -9.16 15.83
C ALA A 41 15.31 -8.47 14.56
N TRP A 42 13.98 -8.32 14.46
CA TRP A 42 13.26 -7.82 13.29
C TRP A 42 13.18 -8.76 12.09
N LEU A 43 13.44 -10.06 12.28
CA LEU A 43 13.16 -11.11 11.31
C LEU A 43 12.16 -12.13 11.89
N TYR A 44 11.45 -12.86 11.02
CA TYR A 44 10.62 -14.02 11.37
C TYR A 44 10.89 -15.17 10.41
N CYS A 45 10.55 -16.37 10.86
CA CYS A 45 10.71 -17.57 10.08
C CYS A 45 9.48 -17.82 9.22
N PHE A 46 9.64 -17.81 7.89
CA PHE A 46 8.52 -17.92 6.95
C PHE A 46 8.83 -18.89 5.82
N SER A 47 7.83 -19.72 5.46
CA SER A 47 7.89 -20.58 4.27
C SER A 47 6.90 -20.10 3.21
N CYS A 48 7.34 -20.12 1.96
CA CYS A 48 6.50 -19.88 0.79
C CYS A 48 6.57 -21.10 -0.12
N THR A 49 5.58 -21.99 0.02
CA THR A 49 5.56 -23.33 -0.61
C THR A 49 5.50 -23.31 -2.14
N SER A 50 5.15 -22.17 -2.74
CA SER A 50 5.01 -22.01 -4.18
C SER A 50 6.31 -21.68 -4.92
N SER A 51 7.41 -21.36 -4.23
CA SER A 51 8.68 -20.99 -4.91
C SER A 51 9.95 -21.45 -4.22
N PHE A 52 9.93 -21.81 -2.94
CA PHE A 52 11.11 -22.27 -2.22
C PHE A 52 10.76 -23.38 -1.21
N SER A 53 11.54 -24.47 -1.22
CA SER A 53 11.46 -25.47 -0.15
C SER A 53 12.11 -24.92 1.12
N GLY A 54 11.43 -25.10 2.26
CA GLY A 54 11.90 -24.70 3.59
C GLY A 54 11.46 -23.30 4.04
N SER A 55 11.56 -23.06 5.35
CA SER A 55 11.35 -21.75 5.95
C SER A 55 12.66 -20.98 6.01
N ARG A 56 12.58 -19.67 5.77
CA ARG A 56 13.74 -18.77 5.81
C ARG A 56 13.45 -17.53 6.64
N CYS A 57 14.48 -16.96 7.25
CA CYS A 57 14.36 -15.71 7.96
C CYS A 57 14.02 -14.58 6.98
N LYS A 58 12.85 -13.99 7.16
CA LYS A 58 12.34 -12.84 6.41
C LYS A 58 12.20 -11.67 7.35
N LYS A 59 12.32 -10.45 6.82
CA LYS A 59 12.21 -9.26 7.64
C LYS A 59 10.78 -9.06 8.12
N TRP A 60 10.61 -8.83 9.41
CA TRP A 60 9.39 -8.31 10.00
C TRP A 60 9.16 -6.91 9.44
N GLY A 61 8.02 -6.72 8.79
CA GLY A 61 7.63 -5.44 8.23
C GLY A 61 8.30 -5.12 6.90
N HIS A 62 7.56 -4.35 6.10
CA HIS A 62 8.11 -3.64 4.97
C HIS A 62 9.39 -2.93 5.40
N ASN A 63 10.49 -3.10 4.66
CA ASN A 63 11.65 -2.22 4.80
C ASN A 63 11.08 -0.79 4.74
N ASN A 64 11.04 0.00 5.81
CA ASN A 64 10.49 1.36 5.83
C ASN A 64 11.60 2.42 5.84
N SER A 65 12.84 1.99 5.55
CA SER A 65 14.04 2.81 5.56
C SER A 65 14.30 3.52 4.23
N LEU A 66 13.49 3.28 3.20
CA LEU A 66 13.61 3.98 1.92
C LEU A 66 12.66 5.19 1.88
N PRO A 67 12.95 6.17 1.02
CA PRO A 67 11.98 7.22 0.65
C PRO A 67 10.68 6.61 0.10
N PHE A 68 9.53 7.24 0.39
CA PHE A 68 8.22 6.75 -0.05
C PHE A 68 8.12 6.51 -1.57
N ASN A 69 8.77 7.34 -2.39
CA ASN A 69 8.85 7.18 -3.85
C ASN A 69 9.77 6.04 -4.33
N LYS A 70 10.34 5.22 -3.44
CA LYS A 70 11.08 4.00 -3.80
C LYS A 70 10.28 2.72 -3.57
N TYR A 71 9.02 2.83 -3.13
CA TYR A 71 8.11 1.70 -2.99
C TYR A 71 7.23 1.56 -4.21
N ALA A 72 6.86 0.31 -4.50
CA ALA A 72 5.77 -0.03 -5.39
C ALA A 72 4.67 -0.70 -4.56
N PHE A 73 3.42 -0.30 -4.77
CA PHE A 73 2.26 -0.84 -4.07
C PHE A 73 1.04 -0.82 -4.99
N PHE A 74 0.05 -1.66 -4.68
CA PHE A 74 -1.17 -1.75 -5.44
C PHE A 74 -2.07 -0.52 -5.21
N THR A 75 -2.71 -0.08 -6.29
CA THR A 75 -3.69 1.01 -6.28
C THR A 75 -4.96 0.55 -7.00
N ASN A 76 -6.11 0.66 -6.35
CA ASN A 76 -7.40 0.26 -6.94
C ASN A 76 -8.10 1.45 -7.61
N HIS A 77 -8.57 1.24 -8.84
CA HIS A 77 -9.35 2.20 -9.61
C HIS A 77 -10.82 2.16 -9.17
N ASN A 78 -11.40 3.31 -8.83
CA ASN A 78 -12.77 3.42 -8.32
C ASN A 78 -13.02 2.45 -7.17
N ALA A 79 -12.20 2.55 -6.12
CA ALA A 79 -12.16 1.56 -5.05
C ALA A 79 -13.50 1.41 -4.30
N PHE A 80 -14.39 2.38 -4.41
CA PHE A 80 -15.73 2.42 -3.81
C PHE A 80 -16.80 1.71 -4.64
N ALA A 81 -16.53 1.40 -5.92
CA ALA A 81 -17.52 0.92 -6.87
C ALA A 81 -17.79 -0.59 -6.70
N ILE A 82 -18.37 -0.97 -5.56
CA ILE A 82 -18.58 -2.38 -5.16
C ILE A 82 -19.92 -2.89 -5.71
N ASP A 83 -19.95 -4.14 -6.17
CA ASP A 83 -21.22 -4.83 -6.43
C ASP A 83 -21.89 -5.27 -5.13
N ASN A 84 -22.91 -4.51 -4.72
CA ASN A 84 -23.73 -4.79 -3.55
C ASN A 84 -25.17 -5.23 -3.93
N GLY A 85 -25.40 -5.61 -5.18
CA GLY A 85 -26.72 -6.03 -5.68
C GLY A 85 -27.74 -4.90 -5.89
N VAL A 86 -27.39 -3.64 -5.61
CA VAL A 86 -28.23 -2.48 -5.95
C VAL A 86 -28.13 -2.22 -7.46
N PRO A 87 -29.25 -2.23 -8.21
CA PRO A 87 -29.24 -1.93 -9.64
C PRO A 87 -28.75 -0.50 -9.90
N ARG A 88 -27.74 -0.35 -10.76
CA ARG A 88 -27.19 0.94 -11.19
C ARG A 88 -27.05 1.00 -12.71
N LEU A 89 -27.13 2.20 -13.27
CA LEU A 89 -26.80 2.47 -14.67
C LEU A 89 -25.35 2.92 -14.80
N THR A 90 -24.45 2.14 -14.21
CA THR A 90 -23.01 2.33 -14.27
C THR A 90 -22.31 1.00 -13.93
N PHE A 91 -20.99 0.95 -14.08
CA PHE A 91 -20.20 -0.24 -13.81
C PHE A 91 -19.69 -0.27 -12.37
N THR A 92 -19.56 -1.47 -11.83
CA THR A 92 -18.80 -1.76 -10.61
C THR A 92 -17.37 -2.12 -10.99
N ASN A 93 -16.42 -1.89 -10.09
CA ASN A 93 -15.00 -2.16 -10.29
C ASN A 93 -14.41 -3.11 -9.26
N GLN A 94 -15.09 -3.32 -8.12
CA GLN A 94 -14.55 -4.05 -6.97
C GLN A 94 -15.54 -5.09 -6.45
N GLU A 95 -15.01 -6.17 -5.89
CA GLU A 95 -15.78 -7.18 -5.13
C GLU A 95 -15.61 -7.01 -3.61
N ASP A 96 -14.48 -6.42 -3.19
CA ASP A 96 -14.11 -6.18 -1.80
C ASP A 96 -14.40 -4.74 -1.38
N ASN A 97 -14.77 -4.53 -0.11
CA ASN A 97 -14.89 -3.20 0.48
C ASN A 97 -13.53 -2.55 0.79
N ILE A 98 -13.55 -1.27 1.15
CA ILE A 98 -12.33 -0.48 1.42
C ILE A 98 -11.48 -1.12 2.51
N THR A 99 -12.10 -1.55 3.61
CA THR A 99 -11.39 -2.23 4.70
C THR A 99 -10.73 -3.52 4.24
N GLN A 100 -11.41 -4.34 3.41
CA GLN A 100 -10.87 -5.58 2.87
C GLN A 100 -9.71 -5.32 1.91
N LEU A 101 -9.85 -4.37 0.98
CA LEU A 101 -8.79 -3.97 0.06
C LEU A 101 -7.51 -3.57 0.82
N LEU A 102 -7.66 -2.71 1.84
CA LEU A 102 -6.55 -2.26 2.67
C LEU A 102 -5.90 -3.41 3.45
N ASN A 103 -6.71 -4.30 4.05
CA ASN A 103 -6.20 -5.50 4.74
C ASN A 103 -5.51 -6.50 3.79
N ASN A 104 -5.88 -6.49 2.51
CA ASN A 104 -5.28 -7.32 1.47
C ASN A 104 -4.00 -6.71 0.86
N GLY A 105 -3.51 -5.58 1.40
CA GLY A 105 -2.23 -4.97 1.00
C GLY A 105 -2.34 -3.91 -0.11
N VAL A 106 -3.54 -3.40 -0.38
CA VAL A 106 -3.72 -2.19 -1.18
C VAL A 106 -3.30 -0.98 -0.34
N HIS A 107 -2.48 -0.09 -0.90
CA HIS A 107 -2.07 1.15 -0.22
C HIS A 107 -2.46 2.41 -1.01
N GLY A 108 -3.06 2.24 -2.19
CA GLY A 108 -3.59 3.33 -3.02
C GLY A 108 -5.06 3.12 -3.37
N LEU A 109 -5.87 4.17 -3.29
CA LEU A 109 -7.28 4.14 -3.68
C LEU A 109 -7.57 5.35 -4.57
N ILE A 110 -8.18 5.09 -5.74
CA ILE A 110 -8.72 6.14 -6.60
C ILE A 110 -10.21 6.26 -6.31
N LEU A 111 -10.66 7.48 -6.00
CA LEU A 111 -12.04 7.80 -5.64
C LEU A 111 -12.56 8.93 -6.53
N ASP A 112 -13.75 8.73 -7.12
CA ASP A 112 -14.39 9.75 -7.93
C ASP A 112 -15.37 10.51 -7.03
N THR A 113 -15.09 11.78 -6.80
CA THR A 113 -15.80 12.60 -5.80
C THR A 113 -16.67 13.64 -6.48
N TYR A 114 -17.95 13.73 -6.09
CA TYR A 114 -18.93 14.61 -6.70
C TYR A 114 -19.71 15.39 -5.64
N ASP A 115 -20.16 16.60 -5.98
CA ASP A 115 -21.24 17.24 -5.26
C ASP A 115 -22.56 16.52 -5.57
N PHE A 116 -23.23 16.00 -4.55
CA PHE A 116 -24.54 15.38 -4.70
C PHE A 116 -25.36 15.47 -3.41
N LYS A 117 -26.66 15.76 -3.54
CA LYS A 117 -27.59 15.86 -2.39
C LYS A 117 -27.11 16.77 -1.23
N GLY A 118 -26.28 17.77 -1.54
CA GLY A 118 -25.75 18.73 -0.56
C GLY A 118 -24.46 18.31 0.15
N ASP A 119 -23.91 17.14 -0.17
CA ASP A 119 -22.67 16.60 0.42
C ASP A 119 -21.72 16.09 -0.68
N VAL A 120 -20.54 15.59 -0.27
CA VAL A 120 -19.60 14.90 -1.17
C VAL A 120 -19.96 13.42 -1.24
N TRP A 121 -20.15 12.92 -2.46
CA TRP A 121 -20.52 11.54 -2.74
C TRP A 121 -19.52 10.86 -3.67
N LEU A 122 -19.51 9.53 -3.63
CA LEU A 122 -18.77 8.68 -4.54
C LEU A 122 -19.71 8.17 -5.63
N CYS A 123 -19.39 8.48 -6.88
CA CYS A 123 -20.24 8.16 -8.03
C CYS A 123 -19.38 7.72 -9.20
N HIS A 124 -19.83 6.71 -9.96
CA HIS A 124 -19.20 6.36 -11.22
C HIS A 124 -20.07 6.92 -12.35
N SER A 125 -19.77 8.16 -12.76
CA SER A 125 -20.62 8.96 -13.64
C SER A 125 -19.81 9.61 -14.75
N SER A 126 -20.49 10.34 -15.63
CA SER A 126 -19.86 11.10 -16.72
C SER A 126 -20.40 12.53 -16.77
N GLY A 127 -19.66 13.45 -17.40
CA GLY A 127 -20.06 14.86 -17.52
C GLY A 127 -19.86 15.69 -16.24
N GLY A 128 -19.25 15.14 -15.19
CA GLY A 128 -18.98 15.85 -13.94
C GLY A 128 -20.21 16.09 -13.06
N GLU A 129 -21.25 15.27 -13.23
CA GLU A 129 -22.46 15.28 -12.41
C GLU A 129 -22.75 13.88 -11.87
N CYS A 130 -23.25 13.81 -10.63
CA CYS A 130 -23.71 12.57 -10.03
C CYS A 130 -25.25 12.47 -10.07
N HIS A 131 -25.76 11.26 -10.26
CA HIS A 131 -27.19 10.99 -10.33
C HIS A 131 -27.56 9.82 -9.41
N ASP A 132 -28.85 9.70 -9.06
CA ASP A 132 -29.35 8.59 -8.23
C ASP A 132 -29.03 7.20 -8.80
N HIS A 133 -28.88 7.08 -10.12
CA HIS A 133 -28.59 5.81 -10.79
C HIS A 133 -27.09 5.55 -11.03
N THR A 134 -26.21 6.51 -10.71
CA THR A 134 -24.74 6.38 -10.82
C THR A 134 -24.01 6.50 -9.47
N THR A 135 -24.75 6.80 -8.41
CA THR A 135 -24.21 6.96 -7.05
C THR A 135 -23.97 5.63 -6.34
N PHE A 136 -22.94 5.59 -5.51
CA PHE A 136 -22.63 4.44 -4.66
C PHE A 136 -22.96 4.75 -3.20
N GLU A 137 -22.30 5.75 -2.63
CA GLU A 137 -22.45 6.12 -1.23
C GLU A 137 -21.90 7.53 -0.92
N PRO A 138 -22.27 8.13 0.23
CA PRO A 138 -21.61 9.32 0.74
C PRO A 138 -20.11 9.08 0.94
N ALA A 139 -19.25 10.03 0.54
CA ALA A 139 -17.81 9.85 0.68
C ALA A 139 -17.36 9.73 2.15
N ILE A 140 -18.13 10.30 3.08
CA ILE A 140 -17.84 10.21 4.52
C ILE A 140 -17.76 8.77 5.03
N ASP A 141 -18.51 7.83 4.44
CA ASP A 141 -18.55 6.44 4.89
C ASP A 141 -17.26 5.69 4.51
N THR A 142 -16.86 5.73 3.23
CA THR A 142 -15.53 5.27 2.76
C THR A 142 -14.39 5.93 3.56
N LEU A 143 -14.44 7.25 3.79
CA LEU A 143 -13.37 7.93 4.52
C LEU A 143 -13.27 7.49 5.99
N ARG A 144 -14.39 7.12 6.63
CA ARG A 144 -14.40 6.55 7.98
C ARG A 144 -13.83 5.12 8.02
N GLU A 145 -14.03 4.31 6.99
CA GLU A 145 -13.35 3.02 6.87
C GLU A 145 -11.83 3.19 6.82
N ILE A 146 -11.34 4.17 6.05
CA ILE A 146 -9.92 4.48 5.96
C ILE A 146 -9.39 4.99 7.30
N GLU A 147 -10.15 5.84 7.99
CA GLU A 147 -9.77 6.32 9.32
C GLU A 147 -9.63 5.18 10.31
N ALA A 148 -10.62 4.28 10.36
CA ALA A 148 -10.62 3.11 11.22
C ALA A 148 -9.43 2.18 10.90
N PHE A 149 -9.12 1.98 9.62
CA PHE A 149 -7.95 1.21 9.19
C PHE A 149 -6.64 1.85 9.66
N LEU A 150 -6.45 3.16 9.43
CA LEU A 150 -5.24 3.87 9.86
C LEU A 150 -5.11 3.93 11.38
N PHE A 151 -6.23 3.99 12.10
CA PHE A 151 -6.27 3.90 13.56
C PHE A 151 -5.81 2.52 14.05
N ALA A 152 -6.36 1.44 13.48
CA ALA A 152 -6.00 0.07 13.86
C ALA A 152 -4.58 -0.32 13.45
N ASN A 153 -4.05 0.28 12.38
CA ASN A 153 -2.77 -0.07 11.78
C ASN A 153 -1.81 1.14 11.82
N PRO A 154 -1.11 1.39 12.94
CA PRO A 154 -0.32 2.61 13.15
C PRO A 154 0.91 2.71 12.24
N SER A 155 1.37 1.60 11.68
CA SER A 155 2.52 1.54 10.77
C SER A 155 2.14 1.76 9.30
N GLU A 156 0.85 1.82 8.99
CA GLU A 156 0.37 1.86 7.61
C GLU A 156 0.22 3.27 7.09
N ILE A 157 0.48 3.41 5.79
CA ILE A 157 0.28 4.64 5.01
C ILE A 157 -0.72 4.34 3.90
N VAL A 158 -1.69 5.23 3.72
CA VAL A 158 -2.70 5.16 2.65
C VAL A 158 -2.54 6.37 1.73
N THR A 159 -2.65 6.12 0.43
CA THR A 159 -2.66 7.16 -0.62
C THR A 159 -4.02 7.23 -1.27
N LEU A 160 -4.60 8.43 -1.31
CA LEU A 160 -5.84 8.74 -2.00
C LEU A 160 -5.58 9.58 -3.23
N ILE A 161 -6.19 9.20 -4.34
CA ILE A 161 -6.17 9.95 -5.59
C ILE A 161 -7.61 10.26 -5.94
N LEU A 162 -7.97 11.53 -5.90
CA LEU A 162 -9.34 11.99 -6.11
C LEU A 162 -9.51 12.42 -7.57
N GLU A 163 -10.37 11.70 -8.30
CA GLU A 163 -10.97 12.26 -9.50
C GLU A 163 -12.06 13.24 -9.05
N ASP A 164 -11.69 14.51 -9.01
CA ASP A 164 -12.41 15.54 -8.27
C ASP A 164 -13.36 16.33 -9.17
N TYR A 165 -14.66 16.15 -8.90
CA TYR A 165 -15.77 16.90 -9.50
C TYR A 165 -16.50 17.78 -8.46
N VAL A 166 -15.91 17.97 -7.27
CA VAL A 166 -16.47 18.76 -6.16
C VAL A 166 -16.22 20.26 -6.38
N LYS A 167 -17.30 20.99 -6.68
CA LYS A 167 -17.32 22.44 -6.91
C LYS A 167 -17.65 23.23 -5.63
N ALA A 168 -18.33 22.61 -4.67
CA ALA A 168 -18.64 23.25 -3.39
C ALA A 168 -17.35 23.76 -2.71
N PRO A 169 -17.30 25.04 -2.28
CA PRO A 169 -16.13 25.58 -1.61
C PRO A 169 -15.82 24.79 -0.33
N ASN A 170 -14.58 24.29 -0.20
CA ASN A 170 -14.12 23.49 0.93
C ASN A 170 -14.88 22.17 1.15
N GLY A 171 -15.60 21.66 0.14
CA GLY A 171 -16.36 20.41 0.25
C GLY A 171 -15.46 19.22 0.63
N LEU A 172 -14.29 19.12 0.01
CA LEU A 172 -13.30 18.08 0.30
C LEU A 172 -12.67 18.29 1.68
N THR A 173 -12.17 19.49 1.98
CA THR A 173 -11.60 19.76 3.32
C THR A 173 -12.59 19.48 4.45
N LYS A 174 -13.87 19.82 4.26
CA LYS A 174 -14.93 19.53 5.24
C LYS A 174 -15.09 18.03 5.45
N VAL A 175 -15.27 17.23 4.39
CA VAL A 175 -15.50 15.78 4.54
C VAL A 175 -14.27 15.04 5.12
N PHE A 176 -13.04 15.48 4.82
CA PHE A 176 -11.84 14.96 5.46
C PHE A 176 -11.72 15.34 6.94
N THR A 177 -12.17 16.54 7.31
CA THR A 177 -12.23 16.98 8.71
C THR A 177 -13.27 16.16 9.49
N ASP A 178 -14.47 16.02 8.93
CA ASP A 178 -15.59 15.29 9.55
C ASP A 178 -15.32 13.78 9.68
N SER A 179 -14.51 13.20 8.78
CA SER A 179 -14.06 11.80 8.88
C SER A 179 -12.98 11.58 9.94
N GLY A 180 -12.33 12.64 10.43
CA GLY A 180 -11.22 12.55 11.39
C GLY A 180 -9.86 12.25 10.76
N LEU A 181 -9.76 12.20 9.43
CA LEU A 181 -8.54 11.86 8.70
C LEU A 181 -7.45 12.94 8.73
N MET A 182 -7.81 14.20 9.03
CA MET A 182 -6.86 15.32 9.04
C MET A 182 -5.68 15.11 9.99
N LYS A 183 -5.82 14.30 11.05
CA LYS A 183 -4.72 13.95 11.97
C LYS A 183 -3.64 13.08 11.33
N TYR A 184 -3.93 12.42 10.21
CA TYR A 184 -2.99 11.60 9.44
C TYR A 184 -2.40 12.34 8.22
N TRP A 185 -2.90 13.54 7.91
CA TRP A 185 -2.63 14.24 6.66
C TRP A 185 -1.14 14.54 6.46
N PHE A 186 -0.59 14.13 5.32
CA PHE A 186 0.75 14.49 4.91
C PHE A 186 0.76 15.94 4.36
N PRO A 187 1.51 16.87 4.95
CA PRO A 187 1.42 18.27 4.61
C PRO A 187 2.07 18.59 3.26
N LEU A 188 1.40 19.40 2.45
CA LEU A 188 1.87 19.87 1.15
C LEU A 188 3.27 20.50 1.20
N SER A 189 3.58 21.23 2.29
CA SER A 189 4.88 21.88 2.49
C SER A 189 6.06 20.92 2.61
N LYS A 190 5.81 19.63 2.91
CA LYS A 190 6.84 18.58 2.97
C LYS A 190 6.87 17.70 1.72
N MET A 191 5.99 17.94 0.74
CA MET A 191 6.03 17.17 -0.50
C MET A 191 7.23 17.59 -1.35
N PRO A 192 8.07 16.64 -1.79
CA PRO A 192 9.24 16.97 -2.58
C PRO A 192 8.85 17.50 -3.95
N LYS A 193 9.73 18.34 -4.51
CA LYS A 193 9.59 18.91 -5.86
C LYS A 193 10.76 18.47 -6.72
N ASN A 194 10.60 18.54 -8.05
CA ASN A 194 11.68 18.31 -9.01
C ASN A 194 12.36 16.92 -8.85
N GLY A 195 11.57 15.88 -8.55
CA GLY A 195 12.06 14.51 -8.46
C GLY A 195 12.92 14.19 -7.22
N GLN A 196 12.95 15.08 -6.22
CA GLN A 196 13.61 14.79 -4.95
C GLN A 196 12.92 13.63 -4.21
N ASP A 197 13.69 12.98 -3.34
CA ASP A 197 13.18 11.89 -2.54
C ASP A 197 12.14 12.38 -1.51
N TRP A 198 11.09 11.58 -1.34
CA TRP A 198 10.13 11.77 -0.27
C TRP A 198 10.77 11.46 1.09
N PRO A 199 10.17 11.88 2.21
CA PRO A 199 10.61 11.39 3.51
C PRO A 199 10.64 9.87 3.57
N LEU A 200 11.48 9.34 4.47
CA LEU A 200 11.53 7.92 4.71
C LEU A 200 10.18 7.46 5.28
N VAL A 201 9.71 6.28 4.89
CA VAL A 201 8.42 5.76 5.36
C VAL A 201 8.39 5.68 6.89
N LYS A 202 9.50 5.28 7.53
CA LYS A 202 9.64 5.27 8.99
C LYS A 202 9.40 6.65 9.62
N ASP A 203 9.81 7.73 8.95
CA ASP A 203 9.68 9.09 9.47
C ASP A 203 8.26 9.60 9.26
N MET A 204 7.63 9.26 8.13
CA MET A 204 6.21 9.55 7.88
C MET A 204 5.33 8.89 8.96
N VAL A 205 5.56 7.61 9.24
CA VAL A 205 4.86 6.85 10.30
C VAL A 205 5.11 7.46 11.67
N ALA A 206 6.37 7.72 12.05
CA ALA A 206 6.71 8.29 13.35
C ALA A 206 6.08 9.66 13.61
N ASN A 207 5.87 10.45 12.55
CA ASN A 207 5.21 11.76 12.63
C ASN A 207 3.68 11.69 12.43
N ASN A 208 3.10 10.49 12.35
CA ASN A 208 1.69 10.25 12.03
C ASN A 208 1.22 10.92 10.71
N GLN A 209 2.12 11.09 9.75
CA GLN A 209 1.85 11.67 8.42
C GLN A 209 1.60 10.53 7.42
N ARG A 210 0.48 9.83 7.63
CA ARG A 210 0.18 8.51 7.06
C ARG A 210 -0.94 8.51 6.02
N LEU A 211 -1.45 9.68 5.65
CA LEU A 211 -2.43 9.86 4.59
C LEU A 211 -1.91 10.86 3.56
N LEU A 212 -1.66 10.40 2.34
CA LEU A 212 -1.36 11.25 1.19
C LEU A 212 -2.64 11.42 0.39
N VAL A 213 -3.00 12.66 0.04
CA VAL A 213 -4.19 12.93 -0.76
C VAL A 213 -3.83 13.83 -1.93
N PHE A 214 -4.21 13.37 -3.11
CA PHE A 214 -4.03 14.06 -4.37
C PHE A 214 -5.36 14.31 -5.04
N THR A 215 -5.48 15.40 -5.79
CA THR A 215 -6.68 15.76 -6.56
C THR A 215 -6.33 15.99 -8.03
N SER A 216 -7.28 15.68 -8.91
CA SER A 216 -7.22 15.97 -10.34
C SER A 216 -7.42 17.46 -10.68
N ILE A 217 -7.81 18.31 -9.72
CA ILE A 217 -8.09 19.74 -9.93
C ILE A 217 -6.96 20.63 -9.41
N GLN A 218 -6.28 21.34 -10.32
CA GLN A 218 -5.10 22.15 -10.00
C GLN A 218 -5.34 23.26 -8.97
N SER A 219 -6.50 23.93 -9.02
CA SER A 219 -6.79 25.06 -8.13
C SER A 219 -6.93 24.66 -6.66
N LYS A 220 -7.26 23.39 -6.37
CA LYS A 220 -7.44 22.86 -5.01
C LYS A 220 -6.17 22.86 -4.18
N GLU A 221 -4.99 22.83 -4.82
CA GLU A 221 -3.72 22.95 -4.12
C GLU A 221 -3.59 24.32 -3.44
N ALA A 222 -4.01 25.39 -4.12
CA ALA A 222 -3.97 26.74 -3.57
C ALA A 222 -5.17 27.05 -2.66
N SER A 223 -6.36 26.56 -2.99
CA SER A 223 -7.59 26.90 -2.25
C SER A 223 -7.82 26.05 -1.01
N GLU A 224 -7.48 24.75 -1.06
CA GLU A 224 -7.80 23.76 -0.02
C GLU A 224 -6.55 23.04 0.52
N GLY A 225 -5.37 23.26 -0.08
CA GLY A 225 -4.12 22.60 0.34
C GLY A 225 -4.03 21.13 -0.08
N ILE A 226 -4.85 20.68 -1.03
CA ILE A 226 -4.85 19.30 -1.55
C ILE A 226 -3.93 19.23 -2.76
N ALA A 227 -2.95 18.33 -2.73
CA ALA A 227 -1.89 18.28 -3.72
C ALA A 227 -2.42 18.00 -5.14
N TYR A 228 -2.04 18.81 -6.12
CA TYR A 228 -2.41 18.55 -7.51
C TYR A 228 -1.61 17.35 -8.03
N GLN A 229 -2.30 16.27 -8.40
CA GLN A 229 -1.66 14.98 -8.65
C GLN A 229 -0.52 15.05 -9.67
N TRP A 230 -0.69 15.79 -10.76
CA TRP A 230 0.27 15.84 -11.86
C TRP A 230 1.57 16.59 -11.52
N ASN A 231 1.64 17.28 -10.39
CA ASN A 231 2.89 17.83 -9.86
C ASN A 231 3.77 16.76 -9.19
N TYR A 232 3.18 15.63 -8.76
CA TYR A 232 3.84 14.66 -7.86
C TYR A 232 3.83 13.23 -8.38
N MET A 233 2.93 12.88 -9.30
CA MET A 233 2.83 11.55 -9.89
C MET A 233 2.60 11.61 -11.40
N VAL A 234 3.00 10.53 -12.08
CA VAL A 234 2.71 10.31 -13.51
C VAL A 234 1.72 9.15 -13.61
N LYS A 235 0.55 9.40 -14.20
CA LYS A 235 -0.36 8.34 -14.65
C LYS A 235 0.02 8.03 -16.11
N ASN A 236 0.54 6.83 -16.37
CA ASN A 236 0.76 6.39 -17.74
C ASN A 236 -0.57 6.39 -18.50
N GLN A 237 -0.56 6.89 -19.73
CA GLN A 237 -1.74 6.79 -20.59
C GLN A 237 -2.11 5.31 -20.76
N TYR A 238 -3.40 5.00 -20.68
CA TYR A 238 -3.89 3.67 -20.98
C TYR A 238 -3.43 3.29 -22.40
N GLY A 239 -2.91 2.07 -22.56
CA GLY A 239 -2.80 1.49 -23.90
C GLY A 239 -4.19 1.47 -24.55
N PRO A 240 -4.30 1.63 -25.88
CA PRO A 240 -5.60 1.57 -26.53
C PRO A 240 -6.30 0.26 -26.18
N SER A 241 -7.50 0.38 -25.60
CA SER A 241 -8.46 -0.71 -25.41
C SER A 241 -9.08 -1.11 -26.74
#